data_AF-A0AA96EBH7-F1
#
_entry.id   AF-A0AA96EBH7-F1
#
_cell.length_a   1.000
_cell.length_b   1.000
_cell.length_c   1.000
_cell.angle_alpha   90.00
_cell.angle_beta   90.00
_cell.angle_gamma   90.00
#
_symmetry.space_group_name_H-M   'P 1'
#
loop_
_entity.id
_entity.type
_entity.pdbx_description
1 polymer ?
#
loop_
_entity_poly.entity_id
_entity_poly.type
_entity_poly.pdbx_seq_one_letter_code
_entity_poly.pdbx_strand_id
1 'polypeptide(L)' 'MSKPDLPAKADFPPDAWFVIKEFDVPLVNVPGQGWFNWYGGKARRYDTASLKPGNHWVAESFEAWSKVVADSLK' A
#
# COMPACT_ATOMS: atom_id res chain seq x y z
N MET A 1 15.84 -9.22 -15.95
CA MET A 1 15.31 -8.28 -14.94
C MET A 1 14.91 -9.09 -13.73
N SER A 2 15.52 -8.84 -12.57
CA SER A 2 15.09 -9.47 -11.31
C SER A 2 13.64 -9.04 -11.02
N LYS A 3 12.80 -9.96 -10.55
CA LYS A 3 11.49 -9.57 -10.02
C LYS A 3 11.71 -8.55 -8.90
N PRO A 4 10.95 -7.44 -8.84
CA PRO A 4 10.95 -6.59 -7.67
C PRO A 4 10.58 -7.45 -6.46
N ASP A 5 11.40 -7.42 -5.41
CA ASP A 5 11.07 -8.07 -4.15
C ASP A 5 9.85 -7.35 -3.56
N LEU A 6 8.75 -8.09 -3.39
CA LEU A 6 7.57 -7.56 -2.73
C LEU A 6 7.89 -7.26 -1.26
N PRO A 7 7.30 -6.21 -0.68
CA PRO A 7 7.51 -5.94 0.72
C PRO A 7 6.99 -7.10 1.58
N ALA A 8 7.70 -7.41 2.66
CA ALA A 8 7.30 -8.35 3.68
C ALA A 8 6.54 -7.64 4.80
N LYS A 9 5.66 -8.36 5.50
CA LYS A 9 4.91 -7.78 6.64
C LYS A 9 5.84 -7.24 7.74
N ALA A 10 7.01 -7.87 7.91
CA ALA A 10 8.02 -7.48 8.88
C ALA A 10 8.74 -6.16 8.54
N ASP A 11 8.59 -5.64 7.32
CA ASP A 11 9.16 -4.34 6.92
C ASP A 11 8.34 -3.15 7.47
N PHE A 12 7.17 -3.42 8.05
CA PHE A 12 6.26 -2.42 8.60
C PHE A 12 6.10 -2.58 10.11
N PRO A 13 5.85 -1.48 10.85
CA PRO A 13 5.51 -1.58 12.25
C PRO A 13 4.14 -2.28 12.42
N PRO A 14 3.88 -2.90 13.58
CA PRO A 14 2.68 -3.71 13.81
C PRO A 14 1.37 -2.93 13.74
N ASP A 15 1.43 -1.61 13.90
CA ASP A 15 0.32 -0.66 13.84
C ASP A 15 0.19 0.04 12.47
N ALA A 16 0.95 -0.40 11.46
CA ALA A 16 0.79 0.07 10.09
C ALA A 16 -0.61 -0.28 9.54
N TRP A 17 -1.20 0.66 8.81
CA TRP A 17 -2.53 0.51 8.25
C TRP A 17 -2.49 0.36 6.73
N PHE A 18 -2.90 -0.80 6.24
CA PHE A 18 -2.91 -1.14 4.81
C PHE A 18 -4.28 -0.85 4.20
N VAL A 19 -4.28 -0.10 3.10
CA VAL A 19 -5.48 0.41 2.44
C VAL A 19 -5.34 0.21 0.94
N ILE A 20 -6.46 -0.07 0.27
CA ILE A 20 -6.55 -0.03 -1.19
C ILE A 20 -7.41 1.18 -1.55
N LYS A 21 -6.85 2.08 -2.37
CA LYS A 21 -7.59 3.20 -2.96
C LYS A 21 -8.08 2.82 -4.35
N GLU A 22 -9.30 3.24 -4.64
CA GLU A 22 -10.07 3.02 -5.86
C GLU A 22 -10.26 1.56 -6.19
N PHE A 23 -9.27 0.85 -6.71
CA PHE A 23 -9.32 -0.61 -6.92
C PHE A 23 -7.92 -1.24 -6.91
N ASP A 24 -6.90 -0.44 -7.20
CA ASP A 24 -5.57 -0.91 -7.59
C ASP A 24 -4.41 -0.09 -6.98
N VAL A 25 -4.69 0.90 -6.13
CA VAL A 25 -3.64 1.72 -5.52
C VAL A 25 -3.36 1.22 -4.10
N PRO A 26 -2.25 0.49 -3.87
CA PRO A 26 -1.90 -0.02 -2.55
C PRO A 26 -1.27 1.10 -1.73
N LEU A 27 -1.97 1.54 -0.69
CA LEU A 27 -1.53 2.56 0.25
C LEU A 27 -1.19 1.94 1.61
N VAL A 28 -0.20 2.48 2.29
CA VAL A 28 0.08 2.18 3.70
C VAL A 28 0.22 3.47 4.50
N ASN A 29 -0.47 3.57 5.63
CA ASN A 29 -0.16 4.56 6.65
C ASN A 29 0.82 3.93 7.64
N VAL A 30 1.98 4.56 7.80
CA VAL A 30 2.97 4.19 8.79
C VAL A 30 2.93 5.23 9.91
N PRO A 31 2.60 4.83 11.15
CA PRO A 31 2.51 5.77 12.28
C PRO A 31 3.80 6.58 12.46
N GLY A 32 3.63 7.89 12.63
CA GLY A 32 4.74 8.85 12.71
C GLY A 32 5.46 9.16 11.39
N GLN A 33 5.22 8.43 10.30
CA GLN A 33 5.85 8.66 9.00
C GLN A 33 4.88 9.14 7.91
N GLY A 34 3.60 8.80 8.03
CA GLY A 34 2.53 9.22 7.11
C GLY A 34 2.18 8.17 6.07
N TRP A 35 1.63 8.61 4.94
CA TRP A 35 1.08 7.74 3.90
C TRP A 35 2.06 7.51 2.75
N PHE A 36 2.07 6.27 2.26
CA PHE A 36 2.88 5.85 1.13
C PHE A 36 2.07 5.06 0.12
N ASN A 37 2.26 5.35 -1.15
CA ASN A 37 1.78 4.58 -2.29
C ASN A 37 2.84 3.58 -2.73
N TRP A 38 2.45 2.33 -2.87
CA TRP A 38 3.29 1.21 -3.29
C TRP A 38 2.99 0.70 -4.70
N TYR A 39 2.15 1.39 -5.47
CA TYR A 39 1.94 1.10 -6.88
C TYR A 39 3.28 1.09 -7.61
N GLY A 40 3.57 0.05 -8.39
CA GLY A 40 4.86 -0.16 -9.03
C GLY A 40 5.96 -0.66 -8.08
N GLY A 41 5.60 -1.20 -6.91
CA GLY A 41 6.50 -1.93 -6.00
C GLY A 41 7.46 -1.07 -5.19
N LYS A 42 7.39 0.26 -5.29
CA LYS A 42 8.27 1.17 -4.55
C LYS A 42 7.46 2.21 -3.81
N ALA A 43 7.75 2.36 -2.51
CA ALA A 43 7.16 3.38 -1.66
C ALA A 43 7.40 4.79 -2.22
N ARG A 44 6.31 5.54 -2.40
CA ARG A 44 6.30 6.95 -2.74
C ARG A 44 5.41 7.67 -1.75
N ARG A 45 5.85 8.82 -1.21
CA ARG A 45 4.99 9.62 -0.31
C ARG A 45 3.67 9.92 -1.00
N TYR A 46 2.60 9.82 -0.23
CA TYR A 46 1.25 10.00 -0.72
C TYR A 46 0.56 11.12 0.05
N ASP A 47 -0.04 12.05 -0.69
CA ASP A 47 -0.88 13.10 -0.13
C ASP A 47 -2.33 12.60 0.01
N THR A 48 -2.85 12.65 1.23
CA THR A 48 -4.18 12.19 1.58
C THR A 48 -5.30 13.12 1.16
N ALA A 49 -5.02 14.30 0.59
CA ALA A 49 -6.04 15.23 0.09
C ALA A 49 -7.00 14.57 -0.94
N SER A 50 -6.56 13.48 -1.57
CA SER A 50 -7.33 12.68 -2.53
C SER A 50 -8.09 11.50 -1.91
N LEU A 51 -7.91 11.21 -0.62
CA LEU A 51 -8.69 10.20 0.10
C LEU A 51 -10.04 10.80 0.48
N LYS A 52 -11.10 10.19 -0.03
CA LYS A 52 -12.49 10.59 0.17
C LYS A 52 -13.26 9.41 0.77
N PRO A 53 -14.31 9.66 1.56
CA PRO A 53 -15.22 8.59 1.96
C PRO A 53 -15.68 7.80 0.73
N GLY A 54 -15.52 6.47 0.77
CA GLY A 54 -15.96 5.57 -0.30
C GLY A 54 -14.99 5.34 -1.46
N ASN A 55 -13.82 6.01 -1.51
CA ASN A 55 -12.82 5.75 -2.55
C ASN A 55 -11.60 4.95 -2.08
N HIS A 56 -11.63 4.48 -0.83
CA HIS A 56 -10.58 3.64 -0.26
C HIS A 56 -11.16 2.78 0.86
N TRP A 57 -10.50 1.67 1.13
CA TRP A 57 -10.90 0.73 2.18
C TRP A 57 -9.68 0.03 2.75
N VAL A 58 -9.81 -0.37 4.02
CA VAL A 58 -8.82 -1.21 4.68
C VAL A 58 -8.69 -2.51 3.90
N ALA A 59 -7.47 -2.91 3.59
CA ALA A 59 -7.24 -4.21 2.99
C ALA A 59 -7.65 -5.31 3.98
N GLU A 60 -8.29 -6.37 3.49
CA GLU A 60 -8.74 -7.49 4.33
C GLU A 60 -7.57 -8.19 5.04
N SER A 61 -6.37 -8.13 4.45
CA SER A 61 -5.14 -8.64 5.01
C SER A 61 -3.91 -7.97 4.38
N PHE A 62 -2.73 -8.21 4.96
CA PHE A 62 -1.46 -7.82 4.34
C PHE A 62 -1.26 -8.52 3.00
N GLU A 63 -1.63 -9.79 2.91
CA GLU A 63 -1.52 -10.61 1.70
C GLU A 63 -2.40 -10.06 0.57
N ALA A 64 -3.62 -9.61 0.88
CA ALA A 64 -4.51 -8.96 -0.07
C ALA A 64 -3.90 -7.65 -0.59
N TRP A 65 -3.32 -6.84 0.29
CA TRP A 65 -2.63 -5.61 -0.09
C TRP A 65 -1.36 -5.87 -0.93
N SER A 66 -0.52 -6.82 -0.51
CA SER A 66 0.73 -7.19 -1.20
C SER A 66 0.45 -7.78 -2.59
N LYS A 67 -0.69 -8.48 -2.75
CA LYS A 67 -1.15 -8.92 -4.07
C LYS A 67 -1.42 -7.74 -5.02
N VAL A 68 -2.01 -6.64 -4.54
CA VAL A 68 -2.21 -5.42 -5.36
C VAL A 68 -0.87 -4.80 -5.75
N VAL A 69 0.10 -4.75 -4.82
CA VAL A 69 1.48 -4.33 -5.13
C VAL A 69 2.05 -5.20 -6.26
N ALA A 70 1.93 -6.52 -6.14
CA ALA A 70 2.44 -7.46 -7.13
C ALA A 70 1.75 -7.32 -8.50
N ASP A 71 0.44 -7.10 -8.51
CA ASP A 71 -0.32 -6.89 -9.75
C ASP A 71 0.05 -5.55 -10.43
N SER A 72 0.46 -4.53 -9.67
CA SER A 72 0.93 -3.23 -10.20
C SER A 72 2.35 -3.22 -10.79
N LEU A 73 3.08 -4.33 -10.70
CA LEU A 73 4.45 -4.48 -11.26
C LEU A 73 4.46 -4.86 -12.75
N LYS A 74 3.30 -5.19 -13.31
CA LYS A 74 3.14 -5.68 -14.67
C LYS A 74 3.17 -4.56 -15.71
#